data_AF-A0A8H5HID6-F1
#
_entry.id   AF-A0A8H5HID6-F1
#
_cell.length_a   1.000
_cell.length_b   1.000
_cell.length_c   1.000
_cell.angle_alpha   90.00
_cell.angle_beta   90.00
_cell.angle_gamma   90.00
#
_symmetry.space_group_name_H-M   'P 1'
#
loop_
_entity.id
_entity.type
_entity.pdbx_description
1 polymer ?
#
loop_
_entity_poly.entity_id
_entity_poly.type
_entity_poly.pdbx_seq_one_letter_code
_entity_poly.pdbx_strand_id
1 'polypeptide(L)'
;MLTLLTYDYVLSFSQEVAHVWFSKWGLVKVLYFWSRYSPFIDTILAIQEQINPHISSTSCHRIMVFNTIFAGLGIGISDLILLARTYAMYQNSRKVLVILIISWTPVAIVNMVVAFAWTSSLSEITMNGSVSGCLPVEENKTGIVNYVFLLGGETIVVILTVWQAFQNFYKHKFSSQATHMVIETFYRDGILFYIFILPITLGNIAVLVYAPVSDFIPNTSLAEEINSFPKLA
;
A
#
# COMPACT_ATOMS: atom_id res chain seq x y z
N MET A 1 9.16 -4.55 11.31
CA MET A 1 7.72 -4.25 11.20
C MET A 1 6.89 -4.92 12.29
N LEU A 2 6.94 -6.26 12.45
CA LEU A 2 6.13 -6.97 13.45
C LEU A 2 6.27 -6.43 14.88
N THR A 3 7.49 -6.16 15.34
CA THR A 3 7.73 -5.65 16.70
C THR A 3 7.03 -4.31 16.96
N LEU A 4 7.11 -3.39 16.00
CA LEU A 4 6.43 -2.08 16.08
C LEU A 4 4.91 -2.24 16.01
N LEU A 5 4.40 -3.09 15.11
CA LEU A 5 2.97 -3.41 15.00
C LEU A 5 2.41 -3.99 16.29
N THR A 6 3.11 -4.97 16.89
CA THR A 6 2.70 -5.58 18.16
C THR A 6 2.80 -4.60 19.32
N TYR A 7 3.82 -3.74 19.33
CA TYR A 7 3.97 -2.71 20.37
C TYR A 7 2.83 -1.69 20.33
N ASP A 8 2.52 -1.16 19.15
CA ASP A 8 1.40 -0.24 18.95
C ASP A 8 0.05 -0.91 19.29
N TYR A 9 -0.09 -2.19 18.94
CA TYR A 9 -1.25 -2.99 19.28
C TYR A 9 -1.46 -3.07 20.80
N VAL A 10 -0.44 -3.46 21.54
CA VAL A 10 -0.51 -3.64 23.00
C VAL A 10 -0.86 -2.33 23.71
N LEU A 11 -0.27 -1.21 23.28
CA LEU A 11 -0.58 0.11 23.84
C LEU A 11 -2.04 0.50 23.62
N SER A 12 -2.54 0.27 22.41
CA SER A 12 -3.87 0.70 21.99
C SER A 12 -4.99 -0.28 22.37
N PHE A 13 -4.64 -1.49 22.83
CA PHE A 13 -5.60 -2.56 23.12
C PHE A 13 -6.57 -2.21 24.26
N SER A 14 -6.07 -1.61 25.34
CA SER A 14 -6.90 -1.24 26.49
C SER A 14 -8.01 -0.25 26.11
N GLN A 15 -7.68 0.73 25.27
CA GLN A 15 -8.63 1.72 24.76
C GLN A 15 -9.58 1.10 23.72
N GLU A 16 -9.08 0.19 22.87
CA GLU A 16 -9.88 -0.52 21.87
C GLU A 16 -10.98 -1.36 22.51
N VAL A 17 -10.66 -2.11 23.56
CA VAL A 17 -11.65 -2.93 24.28
C VAL A 17 -12.72 -2.05 24.92
N ALA A 18 -12.32 -0.93 25.53
CA ALA A 18 -13.28 -0.03 26.18
C ALA A 18 -14.22 0.68 25.19
N HIS A 19 -13.75 1.06 24.00
CA HIS A 19 -14.49 1.95 23.10
C HIS A 19 -15.03 1.28 21.83
N VAL A 20 -14.36 0.25 21.31
CA VAL A 20 -14.67 -0.36 20.01
C VAL A 20 -15.39 -1.69 20.19
N TRP A 21 -14.96 -2.53 21.13
CA TRP A 21 -15.49 -3.90 21.27
C TRP A 21 -16.98 -3.92 21.61
N PHE A 22 -17.41 -3.10 22.56
CA PHE A 22 -18.81 -3.01 22.98
C PHE A 22 -19.68 -2.08 22.12
N SER A 23 -19.09 -1.40 21.13
CA SER A 23 -19.83 -0.54 20.21
C SER A 23 -20.61 -1.35 19.17
N LYS A 24 -21.69 -0.78 18.63
CA LYS A 24 -22.53 -1.42 17.61
C LYS A 24 -21.70 -1.73 16.36
N TRP A 25 -22.01 -2.86 15.72
CA TRP A 25 -21.41 -3.23 14.44
C TRP A 25 -21.86 -2.25 13.35
N GLY A 26 -20.90 -1.53 12.76
CA GLY A 26 -21.13 -0.59 11.67
C GLY A 26 -19.91 -0.54 10.75
N LEU A 27 -20.06 0.12 9.59
CA LEU A 27 -19.02 0.17 8.55
C LEU A 27 -17.67 0.67 9.08
N VAL A 28 -17.68 1.70 9.93
CA VAL A 28 -16.45 2.27 10.53
C VAL A 28 -15.73 1.23 11.41
N LYS A 29 -16.48 0.41 12.15
CA LYS A 29 -15.90 -0.65 13.00
C LYS A 29 -15.27 -1.74 12.14
N VAL A 30 -15.91 -2.13 11.04
CA VAL A 30 -15.36 -3.12 10.09
C VAL A 30 -14.08 -2.60 9.43
N LEU A 31 -14.10 -1.36 8.92
CA LEU A 31 -12.93 -0.72 8.32
C LEU A 31 -11.77 -0.59 9.31
N TYR A 32 -12.07 -0.29 10.57
CA TYR A 32 -11.08 -0.23 11.64
C TYR A 32 -10.43 -1.59 11.91
N PHE A 33 -11.22 -2.66 12.05
CA PHE A 33 -10.66 -4.00 12.21
C PHE A 33 -9.88 -4.45 10.98
N TRP A 34 -10.35 -4.11 9.78
CA TRP A 34 -9.63 -4.44 8.56
C TRP A 34 -8.27 -3.75 8.53
N SER A 35 -8.21 -2.42 8.65
CA SER A 35 -6.95 -1.68 8.57
C SER A 35 -5.98 -2.03 9.71
N ARG A 36 -6.50 -2.43 10.87
CA ARG A 36 -5.67 -2.77 12.03
C ARG A 36 -5.10 -4.19 11.98
N TYR A 37 -5.85 -5.15 11.43
CA TYR A 37 -5.44 -6.56 11.44
C TYR A 37 -4.90 -7.03 10.08
N SER A 38 -5.23 -6.36 8.97
CA SER A 38 -4.68 -6.71 7.66
C SER A 38 -3.15 -6.72 7.60
N PRO A 39 -2.41 -5.74 8.20
CA PRO A 39 -0.96 -5.71 8.10
C PRO A 39 -0.29 -6.91 8.79
N PHE A 40 -0.93 -7.49 9.81
CA PHE A 40 -0.43 -8.71 10.45
C PHE A 40 -0.52 -9.90 9.51
N ILE A 41 -1.62 -10.04 8.78
CA ILE A 41 -1.82 -11.10 7.79
C ILE A 41 -0.80 -10.94 6.67
N ASP A 42 -0.69 -9.73 6.10
CA ASP A 42 0.31 -9.41 5.06
C ASP A 42 1.73 -9.77 5.50
N THR A 43 2.11 -9.39 6.73
CA THR A 43 3.46 -9.63 7.21
C THR A 43 3.73 -11.12 7.47
N ILE A 44 2.75 -11.87 7.98
CA ILE A 44 2.88 -13.33 8.18
C ILE A 44 3.04 -14.03 6.84
N LEU A 45 2.23 -13.67 5.84
CA LEU A 45 2.30 -14.25 4.49
C LEU A 45 3.64 -13.92 3.82
N ALA A 46 4.09 -12.66 3.90
CA ALA A 46 5.38 -12.25 3.35
C ALA A 46 6.56 -13.00 3.98
N ILE A 47 6.49 -13.30 5.29
CA ILE A 47 7.49 -14.10 5.98
C ILE A 47 7.42 -15.56 5.53
N GLN A 48 6.23 -16.13 5.36
CA GLN A 48 6.07 -17.50 4.88
C GLN A 48 6.62 -17.69 3.46
N GLU A 49 6.47 -16.70 2.59
CA GLU A 49 7.05 -16.68 1.24
C GLU A 49 8.58 -16.67 1.26
N GLN A 50 9.20 -15.98 2.23
CA GLN A 50 10.66 -15.85 2.33
C GLN A 50 11.34 -17.00 3.07
N ILE A 51 10.70 -17.56 4.10
CA ILE A 51 11.35 -18.50 5.03
C ILE A 51 11.13 -19.97 4.65
N ASN A 52 10.11 -20.33 3.85
CA ASN A 52 9.85 -21.73 3.53
C ASN A 52 10.52 -22.17 2.21
N PRO A 53 11.70 -22.83 2.26
CA PRO A 53 12.41 -23.31 1.07
C PRO A 53 11.76 -24.51 0.38
N HIS A 54 10.67 -25.07 0.94
CA HIS A 54 10.00 -26.28 0.47
C HIS A 54 8.55 -26.07 0.03
N ILE A 55 8.12 -24.81 -0.18
CA ILE A 55 6.79 -24.56 -0.73
C ILE A 55 6.72 -25.09 -2.16
N SER A 56 5.70 -25.90 -2.45
CA SER A 56 5.43 -26.33 -3.83
C SER A 56 5.10 -25.11 -4.70
N SER A 57 5.52 -25.13 -5.97
CA SER A 57 5.24 -24.06 -6.95
C SER A 57 3.76 -23.64 -6.95
N THR A 58 2.84 -24.62 -6.92
CA THR A 58 1.39 -24.35 -6.95
C THR A 58 0.90 -23.66 -5.67
N SER A 59 1.44 -24.03 -4.50
CA SER A 59 1.12 -23.37 -3.23
C SER A 59 1.67 -21.96 -3.18
N CYS A 60 2.88 -21.74 -3.67
CA CYS A 60 3.51 -20.44 -3.77
C CYS A 60 2.71 -19.48 -4.66
N HIS A 61 2.31 -19.92 -5.86
CA HIS A 61 1.49 -19.13 -6.76
C HIS A 61 0.20 -18.65 -6.06
N ARG A 62 -0.51 -19.56 -5.37
CA ARG A 62 -1.75 -19.22 -4.66
C ARG A 62 -1.54 -18.22 -3.52
N ILE A 63 -0.47 -18.38 -2.75
CA ILE A 63 -0.14 -17.49 -1.64
C ILE A 63 0.19 -16.09 -2.17
N MET A 64 0.99 -16.00 -3.24
CA MET A 64 1.38 -14.72 -3.83
C MET A 64 0.19 -14.00 -4.47
N VAL A 65 -0.65 -14.70 -5.24
CA VAL A 65 -1.89 -14.10 -5.80
C VAL A 65 -2.80 -13.61 -4.67
N PHE A 66 -2.98 -14.41 -3.62
CA PHE A 66 -3.77 -14.01 -2.47
C PHE A 66 -3.19 -12.76 -1.78
N ASN A 67 -1.87 -12.74 -1.56
CA ASN A 67 -1.15 -11.63 -0.94
C ASN A 67 -1.28 -10.35 -1.78
N THR A 68 -1.08 -10.41 -3.10
CA THR A 68 -1.24 -9.27 -4.00
C THR A 68 -2.66 -8.70 -3.98
N ILE A 69 -3.69 -9.56 -4.04
CA ILE A 69 -5.08 -9.12 -3.99
C ILE A 69 -5.40 -8.51 -2.62
N PHE A 70 -4.97 -9.17 -1.54
CA PHE A 70 -5.25 -8.73 -0.17
C PHE A 70 -4.57 -7.40 0.15
N ALA A 71 -3.30 -7.23 -0.24
CA ALA A 71 -2.57 -5.98 -0.12
C ALA A 71 -3.21 -4.88 -0.98
N GLY A 72 -3.59 -5.17 -2.23
CA GLY A 72 -4.29 -4.23 -3.11
C GLY A 72 -5.62 -3.75 -2.52
N LEU A 73 -6.40 -4.64 -1.90
CA LEU A 73 -7.62 -4.27 -1.17
C LEU A 73 -7.31 -3.38 0.03
N GLY A 74 -6.26 -3.68 0.79
CA GLY A 74 -5.81 -2.86 1.92
C GLY A 74 -5.42 -1.43 1.50
N ILE A 75 -4.66 -1.30 0.41
CA ILE A 75 -4.30 -0.02 -0.19
C ILE A 75 -5.57 0.74 -0.61
N GLY A 76 -6.43 0.12 -1.42
CA GLY A 76 -7.65 0.77 -1.91
C GLY A 76 -8.59 1.22 -0.79
N ILE A 77 -8.71 0.46 0.30
CA ILE A 77 -9.47 0.86 1.49
C ILE A 77 -8.83 2.08 2.16
N SER A 78 -7.51 2.10 2.30
CA SER A 78 -6.77 3.20 2.91
C SER A 78 -6.95 4.50 2.11
N ASP A 79 -6.91 4.41 0.78
CA ASP A 79 -7.14 5.54 -0.10
C ASP A 79 -8.58 6.05 -0.02
N LEU A 80 -9.57 5.16 0.01
CA LEU A 80 -10.96 5.56 0.21
C LEU A 80 -11.17 6.31 1.53
N ILE A 81 -10.48 5.90 2.60
CA ILE A 81 -10.52 6.61 3.89
C ILE A 81 -9.91 8.01 3.76
N LEU A 82 -8.76 8.14 3.09
CA LEU A 82 -8.12 9.43 2.82
C LEU A 82 -9.01 10.37 2.00
N LEU A 83 -9.65 9.85 0.96
CA LEU A 83 -10.59 10.60 0.12
C LEU A 83 -11.84 11.02 0.90
N ALA A 84 -12.45 10.11 1.65
CA ALA A 84 -13.63 10.40 2.47
C ALA A 84 -13.34 11.48 3.52
N ARG A 85 -12.17 11.40 4.16
CA ARG A 85 -11.70 12.41 5.11
C ARG A 85 -11.51 13.77 4.46
N THR A 86 -10.83 13.82 3.31
CA THR A 86 -10.63 15.05 2.54
C THR A 86 -11.97 15.66 2.14
N TYR A 87 -12.91 14.84 1.65
CA TYR A 87 -14.25 15.27 1.28
C TYR A 87 -15.03 15.89 2.45
N ALA A 88 -14.96 15.28 3.64
CA ALA A 88 -15.58 15.81 4.85
C ALA A 88 -15.00 17.19 5.26
N MET A 89 -13.68 17.39 5.09
CA MET A 89 -13.02 18.68 5.38
C MET A 89 -13.47 19.82 4.45
N TYR A 90 -13.89 19.49 3.23
CA TYR A 90 -14.46 20.43 2.28
C TYR A 90 -15.99 20.60 2.42
N GLN A 91 -16.53 20.27 3.60
CA GLN A 91 -17.95 20.41 3.93
C GLN A 91 -18.86 19.71 2.91
N ASN A 92 -18.43 18.55 2.40
CA ASN A 92 -19.16 17.74 1.44
C ASN A 92 -19.43 18.43 0.08
N SER A 93 -18.57 19.37 -0.33
CA SER A 93 -18.69 20.04 -1.63
C SER A 93 -18.56 19.06 -2.81
N ARG A 94 -19.62 18.95 -3.64
CA ARG A 94 -19.64 18.06 -4.82
C ARG A 94 -18.51 18.33 -5.82
N LYS A 95 -18.03 19.57 -5.91
CA LYS A 95 -16.92 19.93 -6.81
C LYS A 95 -15.63 19.21 -6.42
N VAL A 96 -15.35 19.14 -5.12
CA VAL A 96 -14.15 18.49 -4.58
C VAL A 96 -14.25 16.98 -4.73
N LEU A 97 -15.45 16.41 -4.52
CA LEU A 97 -15.68 14.99 -4.77
C LEU A 97 -15.35 14.60 -6.21
N VAL A 98 -15.77 15.42 -7.19
CA VAL A 98 -15.45 15.16 -8.61
C VAL A 98 -13.94 15.22 -8.86
N ILE A 99 -13.23 16.20 -8.30
CA ILE A 99 -11.76 16.29 -8.42
C ILE A 99 -11.09 15.05 -7.83
N LEU A 100 -11.51 14.64 -6.63
CA LEU A 100 -10.98 13.47 -5.93
C LEU A 100 -11.20 12.19 -6.73
N ILE A 101 -12.42 11.95 -7.23
CA ILE A 101 -12.74 10.77 -8.05
C ILE A 101 -11.93 10.77 -9.35
N ILE A 102 -11.83 11.91 -10.05
CA ILE A 102 -11.05 12.01 -11.28
C ILE A 102 -9.57 11.75 -11.01
N SER A 103 -9.03 12.22 -9.90
CA SER A 103 -7.63 11.96 -9.53
C SER A 103 -7.36 10.51 -9.14
N TRP A 104 -8.33 9.85 -8.51
CA TRP A 104 -8.19 8.49 -7.99
C TRP A 104 -8.43 7.40 -9.05
N THR A 105 -9.32 7.66 -10.02
CA THR A 105 -9.71 6.67 -11.03
C THR A 105 -8.50 6.13 -11.82
N PRO A 106 -7.55 6.95 -12.32
CA PRO A 106 -6.36 6.45 -13.00
C PRO A 106 -5.48 5.57 -12.10
N VAL A 107 -5.33 5.95 -10.82
CA VAL A 107 -4.52 5.20 -9.86
C VAL A 107 -5.10 3.81 -9.63
N ALA A 108 -6.41 3.73 -9.42
CA ALA A 108 -7.13 2.46 -9.23
C ALA A 108 -7.01 1.55 -10.47
N ILE A 109 -7.15 2.11 -11.67
CA ILE A 109 -7.03 1.34 -12.92
C ILE A 109 -5.61 0.80 -13.08
N VAL A 110 -4.59 1.64 -12.92
CA VAL A 110 -3.19 1.24 -13.04
C VAL A 110 -2.86 0.15 -12.02
N ASN A 111 -3.26 0.32 -10.76
CA ASN A 111 -3.03 -0.65 -9.71
C ASN A 111 -3.66 -2.02 -10.04
N MET A 112 -4.90 -2.02 -10.55
CA MET A 112 -5.59 -3.25 -10.92
C MET A 112 -4.93 -3.97 -12.12
N VAL A 113 -4.50 -3.22 -13.13
CA VAL A 113 -3.79 -3.77 -14.29
C VAL A 113 -2.43 -4.36 -13.88
N VAL A 114 -1.69 -3.64 -13.03
CA VAL A 114 -0.40 -4.09 -12.50
C VAL A 114 -0.58 -5.35 -11.66
N ALA A 115 -1.57 -5.38 -10.75
CA ALA A 115 -1.87 -6.54 -9.94
C ALA A 115 -2.20 -7.76 -10.80
N PHE A 116 -3.00 -7.59 -11.86
CA PHE A 116 -3.32 -8.68 -12.78
C PHE A 116 -2.08 -9.17 -13.54
N ALA A 117 -1.26 -8.26 -14.07
CA ALA A 117 -0.02 -8.61 -14.76
C ALA A 117 0.95 -9.40 -13.86
N TRP A 118 1.09 -8.97 -12.60
CA TRP A 118 1.93 -9.66 -11.60
C TRP A 118 1.44 -11.07 -11.28
N THR A 119 0.12 -11.30 -11.28
CA THR A 119 -0.43 -12.65 -11.08
C THR A 119 -0.25 -13.56 -12.30
N SER A 120 -0.06 -12.99 -13.50
CA SER A 120 0.14 -13.75 -14.74
C SER A 120 1.61 -14.01 -15.10
N SER A 121 2.52 -13.12 -14.72
CA SER A 121 3.95 -13.14 -15.10
C SER A 121 4.82 -13.87 -14.06
N LEU A 122 4.46 -15.10 -13.67
CA LEU A 122 5.20 -15.85 -12.65
C LEU A 122 6.12 -16.89 -13.27
N SER A 123 7.42 -16.77 -12.99
CA SER A 123 8.40 -17.81 -13.32
C SER A 123 9.03 -18.36 -12.04
N GLU A 124 9.19 -19.68 -12.00
CA GLU A 124 9.78 -20.39 -10.86
C GLU A 124 11.30 -20.23 -10.92
N ILE A 125 11.91 -19.45 -10.01
CA ILE A 125 13.36 -19.47 -9.86
C ILE A 125 13.74 -20.65 -8.97
N THR A 126 14.21 -21.73 -9.58
CA THR A 126 14.92 -22.78 -8.85
C THR A 126 16.35 -22.31 -8.60
N MET A 127 16.62 -21.75 -7.42
CA MET A 127 18.00 -21.51 -7.01
C MET A 127 18.66 -22.87 -6.74
N ASN A 128 19.73 -23.15 -7.49
CA ASN A 128 20.50 -24.39 -7.38
C ASN A 128 21.23 -24.41 -6.02
N GLY A 129 20.54 -24.87 -4.97
CA GLY A 129 21.07 -24.94 -3.60
C GLY A 129 20.06 -24.49 -2.53
N SER A 130 19.11 -25.36 -2.21
CA SER A 130 18.37 -25.46 -0.92
C SER A 130 17.51 -24.28 -0.44
N VAL A 131 17.42 -23.15 -1.15
CA VAL A 131 16.50 -22.04 -0.82
C VAL A 131 15.63 -21.74 -2.03
N SER A 132 14.48 -22.42 -2.14
CA SER A 132 13.46 -22.08 -3.13
C SER A 132 12.62 -20.93 -2.57
N GLY A 133 12.94 -19.70 -2.98
CA GLY A 133 12.12 -18.52 -2.71
C GLY A 133 11.22 -18.22 -3.91
N CYS A 134 10.01 -17.76 -3.64
CA CYS A 134 9.12 -17.28 -4.69
C CYS A 134 9.33 -15.80 -4.94
N LEU A 135 9.91 -15.47 -6.09
CA LEU A 135 10.21 -14.10 -6.49
C LEU A 135 9.58 -13.84 -7.86
N PRO A 136 8.88 -12.72 -8.06
CA PRO A 136 8.45 -12.30 -9.38
C PRO A 136 9.69 -12.08 -10.26
N VAL A 137 9.78 -12.84 -11.36
CA VAL A 137 10.84 -12.70 -12.36
C VAL A 137 10.33 -11.77 -13.45
N GLU A 138 11.05 -10.67 -13.62
CA GLU A 138 10.79 -9.62 -14.62
C GLU A 138 9.47 -8.87 -14.47
N GLU A 139 9.51 -7.62 -13.98
CA GLU A 139 8.62 -6.55 -14.45
C GLU A 139 8.98 -5.17 -13.83
N ASN A 140 10.24 -4.78 -13.98
CA ASN A 140 10.77 -3.53 -13.43
C ASN A 140 9.97 -2.29 -13.90
N LYS A 141 9.50 -2.31 -15.16
CA LYS A 141 8.73 -1.21 -15.75
C LYS A 141 7.33 -1.07 -15.15
N THR A 142 6.61 -2.18 -14.97
CA THR A 142 5.23 -2.19 -14.45
C THR A 142 5.20 -1.74 -12.99
N GLY A 143 6.18 -2.17 -12.19
CA GLY A 143 6.34 -1.73 -10.79
C GLY A 143 6.58 -0.23 -10.67
N ILE A 144 7.50 0.33 -11.47
CA ILE A 144 7.77 1.78 -11.48
C ILE A 144 6.51 2.59 -11.80
N VAL A 145 5.76 2.17 -12.84
CA VAL A 145 4.51 2.86 -13.22
C VAL A 145 3.53 2.86 -12.05
N ASN A 146 3.33 1.73 -11.37
CA ASN A 146 2.45 1.63 -10.22
C ASN A 146 2.86 2.60 -9.10
N TYR A 147 4.14 2.60 -8.70
CA TYR A 147 4.63 3.49 -7.64
C TYR A 147 4.50 4.98 -8.00
N VAL A 148 4.73 5.35 -9.25
CA VAL A 148 4.60 6.75 -9.70
C VAL A 148 3.14 7.21 -9.66
N PHE A 149 2.20 6.39 -10.13
CA PHE A 149 0.77 6.74 -10.08
C PHE A 149 0.24 6.78 -8.65
N LEU A 150 0.63 5.82 -7.81
CA LEU A 150 0.26 5.78 -6.39
C LEU A 150 0.76 7.04 -5.68
N LEU A 151 2.05 7.35 -5.80
CA LEU A 151 2.65 8.55 -5.20
C LEU A 151 2.00 9.82 -5.75
N GLY A 152 1.75 9.91 -7.05
CA GLY A 152 1.02 11.02 -7.66
C GLY A 152 -0.37 11.23 -7.04
N GLY A 153 -1.15 10.16 -6.88
CA GLY A 153 -2.46 10.22 -6.22
C GLY A 153 -2.39 10.71 -4.78
N GLU A 154 -1.50 10.12 -3.99
CA GLU A 154 -1.27 10.51 -2.59
C GLU A 154 -0.84 11.97 -2.46
N THR A 155 0.09 12.43 -3.31
CA THR A 155 0.57 13.83 -3.31
C THR A 155 -0.59 14.82 -3.49
N ILE A 156 -1.50 14.54 -4.43
CA ILE A 156 -2.64 15.41 -4.75
C ILE A 156 -3.58 15.51 -3.54
N VAL A 157 -3.90 14.37 -2.92
CA VAL A 157 -4.78 14.33 -1.74
C VAL A 157 -4.14 15.06 -0.56
N VAL A 158 -2.84 14.88 -0.32
CA VAL A 158 -2.10 15.57 0.74
C VAL A 158 -2.07 17.08 0.48
N ILE A 159 -1.80 17.51 -0.75
CA ILE A 159 -1.79 18.94 -1.12
C ILE A 159 -3.17 19.56 -0.89
N LEU A 160 -4.26 18.90 -1.33
CA LEU A 160 -5.63 19.38 -1.09
C LEU A 160 -5.95 19.46 0.41
N THR A 161 -5.53 18.45 1.17
CA THR A 161 -5.74 18.40 2.63
C THR A 161 -5.00 19.54 3.34
N VAL A 162 -3.73 19.78 2.98
CA VAL A 162 -2.89 20.90 3.45
C VAL A 162 -3.49 22.24 3.10
N TRP A 163 -3.90 22.39 1.85
CA TRP A 163 -4.49 23.63 1.37
C TRP A 163 -5.76 23.98 2.14
N GLN A 164 -6.65 23.01 2.34
CA GLN A 164 -7.88 23.22 3.11
C GLN A 164 -7.61 23.49 4.59
N ALA A 165 -6.63 22.80 5.18
CA ALA A 165 -6.21 23.06 6.56
C ALA A 165 -5.72 24.51 6.72
N PHE A 166 -4.89 24.98 5.79
CA PHE A 166 -4.38 26.34 5.79
C PHE A 166 -5.49 27.38 5.60
N GLN A 167 -6.42 27.14 4.68
CA GLN A 167 -7.57 28.02 4.48
C GLN A 167 -8.47 28.11 5.72
N ASN A 168 -8.70 26.99 6.40
CA ASN A 168 -9.53 26.96 7.60
C ASN A 168 -8.85 27.63 8.80
N PHE A 169 -7.53 27.47 8.93
CA PHE A 169 -6.72 28.14 9.95
C PHE A 169 -6.75 29.66 9.76
N TYR A 170 -6.51 30.14 8.53
CA TYR A 170 -6.45 31.57 8.22
C TYR A 170 -7.82 32.27 8.34
N LYS A 171 -8.91 31.58 8.03
CA LYS A 171 -10.27 32.16 8.07
C LYS A 171 -10.94 32.10 9.45
N HIS A 172 -10.26 31.60 10.49
CA HIS A 172 -10.82 31.36 11.84
C HIS A 172 -12.21 30.69 11.81
N LYS A 173 -12.50 29.88 10.79
CA LYS A 173 -13.84 29.32 10.54
C LYS A 173 -14.03 27.97 11.24
N PHE A 174 -13.38 27.78 12.39
CA PHE A 174 -13.56 26.57 13.20
C PHE A 174 -14.77 26.77 14.10
N SER A 175 -15.90 26.23 13.63
CA SER A 175 -17.20 26.36 14.31
C SER A 175 -17.28 25.65 15.68
N SER A 176 -16.26 24.89 16.09
CA SER A 176 -16.21 24.22 17.40
C SER A 176 -14.77 23.83 17.79
N GLN A 177 -14.41 24.05 19.05
CA GLN A 177 -13.08 23.78 19.62
C GLN A 177 -12.72 22.29 19.59
N ALA A 178 -13.70 21.39 19.72
CA ALA A 178 -13.48 19.94 19.62
C ALA A 178 -13.09 19.52 18.18
N THR A 179 -13.74 20.12 17.18
CA THR A 179 -13.44 19.86 15.76
C THR A 179 -12.04 20.36 15.38
N HIS A 180 -11.56 21.44 16.00
CA HIS A 180 -10.20 21.95 15.81
C HIS A 180 -9.16 20.92 16.25
N MET A 181 -9.26 20.42 17.49
CA MET A 181 -8.28 19.50 18.06
C MET A 181 -8.19 18.18 17.31
N VAL A 182 -9.34 17.63 16.87
CA VAL A 182 -9.37 16.42 16.04
C VAL A 182 -8.69 16.69 14.71
N ILE A 183 -9.13 17.72 13.96
CA ILE A 183 -8.57 18.00 12.63
C ILE A 183 -7.07 18.30 12.68
N GLU A 184 -6.60 19.05 13.69
CA GLU A 184 -5.20 19.40 13.89
C GLU A 184 -4.32 18.17 14.16
N THR A 185 -4.76 17.29 15.09
CA THR A 185 -4.03 16.06 15.40
C THR A 185 -3.93 15.15 14.18
N PHE A 186 -5.06 14.94 13.52
CA PHE A 186 -5.15 14.14 12.30
C PHE A 186 -4.30 14.72 11.16
N TYR A 187 -4.15 16.05 11.08
CA TYR A 187 -3.33 16.74 10.08
C TYR A 187 -1.84 16.56 10.35
N ARG A 188 -1.43 16.79 11.60
CA ARG A 188 -0.05 16.64 12.05
C ARG A 188 0.43 15.20 11.81
N ASP A 189 -0.36 14.23 12.22
CA ASP A 189 0.02 12.82 12.14
C ASP A 189 0.02 12.34 10.68
N GLY A 190 -0.94 12.78 9.86
CA GLY A 190 -0.99 12.46 8.42
C GLY A 190 0.18 13.04 7.61
N ILE A 191 0.61 14.26 7.90
CA ILE A 191 1.76 14.88 7.23
C ILE A 191 3.06 14.25 7.68
N LEU A 192 3.23 14.01 8.98
CA LEU A 192 4.43 13.34 9.48
C LEU A 192 4.58 11.98 8.81
N PHE A 193 3.51 11.19 8.76
CA PHE A 193 3.51 9.92 8.03
C PHE A 193 3.92 10.08 6.56
N TYR A 194 3.35 11.07 5.86
CA TYR A 194 3.66 11.31 4.46
C TYR A 194 5.13 11.73 4.23
N ILE A 195 5.69 12.56 5.10
CA ILE A 195 7.10 12.98 5.05
C ILE A 195 8.04 11.79 5.22
N PHE A 196 7.66 10.78 6.03
CA PHE A 196 8.45 9.56 6.20
C PHE A 196 8.26 8.57 5.05
N ILE A 197 7.05 8.42 4.50
CA ILE A 197 6.79 7.43 3.46
C ILE A 197 7.32 7.85 2.09
N LEU A 198 7.29 9.15 1.77
CA LEU A 198 7.77 9.69 0.51
C LEU A 198 9.23 9.31 0.17
N PRO A 199 10.23 9.49 1.05
CA PRO A 199 11.61 9.07 0.75
C PRO A 199 11.75 7.55 0.64
N ILE A 200 10.92 6.77 1.35
CA ILE A 200 10.90 5.31 1.23
C ILE A 200 10.40 4.91 -0.15
N THR A 201 9.28 5.47 -0.61
CA THR A 201 8.73 5.20 -1.94
C THR A 201 9.66 5.68 -3.06
N LEU A 202 10.29 6.85 -2.91
CA LEU A 202 11.33 7.32 -3.84
C LEU A 202 12.55 6.39 -3.84
N GLY A 203 12.95 5.89 -2.67
CA GLY A 203 13.99 4.88 -2.53
C GLY A 203 13.62 3.59 -3.28
N ASN A 204 12.38 3.12 -3.15
CA ASN A 204 11.89 1.94 -3.89
C ASN A 204 11.93 2.17 -5.41
N ILE A 205 11.52 3.35 -5.89
CA ILE A 205 11.63 3.72 -7.31
C ILE A 205 13.10 3.76 -7.73
N ALA A 206 13.99 4.34 -6.93
CA ALA A 206 15.41 4.39 -7.22
C ALA A 206 16.04 2.98 -7.29
N VAL A 207 15.68 2.08 -6.36
CA VAL A 207 16.11 0.68 -6.39
C VAL A 207 15.63 0.02 -7.67
N LEU A 208 14.37 0.18 -8.05
CA LEU A 208 13.85 -0.36 -9.30
C LEU A 208 14.61 0.21 -10.52
N VAL A 209 14.90 1.51 -10.57
CA VAL A 209 15.61 2.13 -11.70
C VAL A 209 17.09 1.73 -11.79
N TYR A 210 17.77 1.64 -10.64
CA TYR A 210 19.23 1.50 -10.59
C TYR A 210 19.73 0.08 -10.29
N ALA A 211 18.89 -0.83 -9.77
CA ALA A 211 19.32 -2.20 -9.51
C ALA A 211 19.36 -3.00 -10.83
N PRO A 212 20.55 -3.46 -11.26
CA PRO A 212 20.63 -4.36 -12.40
C PRO A 212 20.07 -5.73 -12.01
N VAL A 213 19.26 -6.31 -12.90
CA VAL A 213 18.63 -7.64 -12.75
C VAL A 213 19.66 -8.77 -12.51
N SER A 214 20.95 -8.52 -12.79
CA SER A 214 22.05 -9.46 -12.61
C SER A 214 22.45 -9.71 -11.15
N ASP A 215 22.15 -8.81 -10.21
CA ASP A 215 22.56 -8.98 -8.81
C ASP A 215 21.58 -9.84 -8.00
N PHE A 216 20.35 -10.02 -8.50
CA PHE A 216 19.34 -10.90 -7.92
C PHE A 216 19.40 -12.34 -8.47
N ILE A 217 20.19 -12.61 -9.51
CA ILE A 217 20.38 -13.95 -10.10
C ILE A 217 21.84 -14.36 -9.89
N PRO A 218 22.17 -15.21 -8.89
CA PRO A 218 23.54 -15.64 -8.61
C PRO A 218 24.18 -16.51 -9.69
N ASN A 219 23.47 -16.91 -10.74
CA ASN A 219 24.01 -17.80 -11.77
C ASN A 219 23.79 -17.24 -13.17
N THR A 220 24.90 -16.87 -13.80
CA THR A 220 25.05 -16.47 -15.20
C THR A 220 24.50 -17.49 -16.21
N SER A 221 24.24 -18.74 -15.81
CA SER A 221 23.68 -19.79 -16.68
C SER A 221 22.19 -19.64 -16.99
N LEU A 222 21.39 -19.02 -16.10
CA LEU A 222 19.95 -18.83 -16.34
C LEU A 222 19.65 -17.63 -17.27
N ALA A 223 20.57 -16.65 -17.32
CA ALA A 223 20.48 -15.52 -18.24
C ALA A 223 20.67 -15.94 -19.71
N GLU A 224 21.40 -17.03 -19.95
CA GLU A 224 21.61 -17.59 -21.29
C GLU A 224 20.40 -18.41 -21.76
N GLU A 225 19.72 -19.10 -20.83
CA GLU A 225 18.54 -19.92 -21.12
C GLU A 225 17.28 -19.08 -21.42
N ILE A 226 17.10 -17.94 -20.73
CA ILE A 226 15.98 -17.01 -20.99
C ILE A 226 16.16 -16.26 -22.32
N ASN A 227 17.40 -15.93 -22.70
CA ASN A 227 17.68 -15.30 -24.00
C ASN A 227 17.48 -16.28 -25.19
N SER A 228 17.34 -17.58 -24.94
CA SER A 228 17.06 -18.59 -25.96
C SER A 228 15.56 -18.76 -26.26
N PHE A 229 14.65 -18.20 -25.46
CA PHE A 229 13.22 -18.29 -25.74
C PHE A 229 12.80 -17.20 -26.73
N PRO A 230 12.17 -17.55 -27.88
CA PRO A 230 11.84 -16.59 -28.91
C PRO A 230 10.79 -15.61 -28.38
N LYS A 231 11.13 -14.32 -28.38
CA LYS A 231 10.22 -13.21 -28.10
C LYS A 231 9.08 -13.28 -29.11
N LEU A 232 7.89 -13.71 -28.67
CA LEU A 232 6.67 -13.66 -29.48
C LEU A 232 6.26 -12.19 -29.63
N ALA A 233 6.24 -11.76 -30.89
CA ALA A 233 5.88 -10.44 -31.39
C ALA A 233 4.38 -10.16 -31.30
#